data_AF-J9CNC0-F1
#
_entry.id   AF-J9CNC0-F1
#
_cell.length_a   1.000
_cell.length_b   1.000
_cell.length_c   1.000
_cell.angle_alpha   90.00
_cell.angle_beta   90.00
_cell.angle_gamma   90.00
#
_symmetry.space_group_name_H-M   'P 1'
#
loop_
_entity.id
_entity.type
_entity.pdbx_description
1 polymer ?
#
loop_
_entity_poly.entity_id
_entity_poly.type
_entity_poly.pdbx_seq_one_letter_code
_entity_poly.pdbx_strand_id
1 'polypeptide(L)'
;MKYHVGVPMVVQLTSVAKHDHYLLKEVHLPQNSTLAMDRAYIDYAQFQRLTEEGVCYVTKMKKNLKYRLLSSIAYVSADGLVTHKDERIL
;
A
#
# COMPACT_ATOMS: atom_id res chain seq x y z
N MET A 1 23.76 -17.97 -8.19
CA MET A 1 23.98 -16.64 -7.60
C MET A 1 23.70 -16.75 -6.10
N LYS A 2 24.73 -16.58 -5.25
CA LYS A 2 24.57 -16.60 -3.78
C LYS A 2 24.46 -15.16 -3.30
N TYR A 3 23.34 -14.80 -2.69
CA TYR A 3 23.11 -13.47 -2.14
C TYR A 3 23.48 -13.44 -0.66
N HIS A 4 24.22 -12.40 -0.26
CA HIS A 4 24.88 -12.25 1.04
C HIS A 4 24.06 -11.44 2.06
N VAL A 5 22.76 -11.30 1.85
CA VAL A 5 21.88 -10.49 2.70
C VAL A 5 20.81 -11.42 3.24
N GLY A 6 20.76 -11.61 4.56
CA GLY A 6 19.88 -12.55 5.26
C GLY A 6 18.38 -12.20 5.23
N VAL A 7 17.90 -11.64 4.13
CA VAL A 7 16.49 -11.32 3.89
C VAL A 7 15.97 -12.28 2.82
N PRO A 8 14.97 -13.13 3.12
CA PRO A 8 14.38 -14.00 2.11
C PRO A 8 13.72 -13.13 1.04
N MET A 9 14.22 -13.25 -0.20
CA MET A 9 13.64 -12.60 -1.37
C MET A 9 12.75 -13.62 -2.07
N VAL A 10 11.45 -13.38 -2.10
CA VAL A 10 10.51 -14.14 -2.92
C VAL A 10 10.23 -13.33 -4.18
N VAL A 11 10.59 -13.87 -5.34
CA VAL A 11 10.28 -13.27 -6.64
C VAL A 11 9.25 -14.16 -7.33
N GLN A 12 8.03 -13.66 -7.48
CA GLN A 12 6.96 -14.33 -8.21
C GLN A 12 6.75 -13.65 -9.55
N LEU A 13 7.03 -14.38 -10.64
CA LEU A 13 6.80 -13.92 -12.00
C LEU A 13 5.43 -14.41 -12.46
N THR A 14 4.58 -13.52 -12.93
CA THR A 14 3.27 -13.86 -13.49
C THR A 14 3.28 -13.68 -15.02
N SER A 15 2.42 -14.44 -15.70
CA SER A 15 2.13 -14.16 -17.11
C SER A 15 1.37 -12.84 -17.18
N VAL A 16 1.93 -11.85 -17.89
CA VAL A 16 1.45 -10.45 -18.07
C VAL A 16 0.00 -10.36 -18.58
N ALA A 17 -0.62 -11.49 -18.94
CA ALA A 17 -2.00 -11.59 -19.37
C ALA A 17 -3.05 -11.21 -18.31
N LYS A 18 -2.71 -11.21 -17.01
CA LYS A 18 -3.63 -10.81 -15.93
C LYS A 18 -3.18 -9.51 -15.28
N HIS A 19 -4.13 -8.63 -14.97
CA HIS A 19 -3.85 -7.35 -14.31
C HIS A 19 -3.15 -7.56 -12.96
N ASP A 20 -2.15 -6.74 -12.66
CA ASP A 20 -1.27 -6.90 -11.49
C ASP A 20 -2.00 -7.00 -10.14
N HIS A 21 -3.16 -6.34 -10.00
CA HIS A 21 -4.04 -6.45 -8.82
C HIS A 21 -4.36 -7.89 -8.38
N TYR A 22 -4.40 -8.87 -9.29
CA TYR A 22 -4.64 -10.27 -8.93
C TYR A 22 -3.56 -10.83 -8.01
N LEU A 23 -2.33 -10.33 -8.07
CA LEU A 23 -1.24 -10.78 -7.20
C LEU A 23 -1.56 -10.50 -5.72
N LEU A 24 -2.26 -9.40 -5.40
CA LEU A 24 -2.61 -9.07 -4.02
C LEU A 24 -3.48 -10.15 -3.37
N LYS A 25 -4.21 -10.95 -4.16
CA LYS A 25 -5.00 -12.08 -3.64
C LYS A 25 -4.12 -13.15 -3.04
N GLU A 26 -2.97 -13.40 -3.66
CA GLU A 26 -2.02 -14.45 -3.26
C GLU A 26 -1.07 -14.00 -2.15
N VAL A 27 -0.98 -12.69 -1.89
CA VAL A 27 -0.14 -12.14 -0.81
C VAL A 27 -0.83 -12.35 0.53
N HIS A 28 -0.36 -13.32 1.30
CA HIS A 28 -0.75 -13.53 2.69
C HIS A 28 0.45 -13.24 3.59
N LEU A 29 0.30 -12.22 4.43
CA LEU A 29 1.35 -11.79 5.36
C LEU A 29 0.85 -11.97 6.80
N PRO A 30 1.76 -12.26 7.75
CA PRO A 30 1.42 -12.25 9.16
C PRO A 30 0.84 -10.90 9.60
N GLN A 31 0.00 -10.93 10.63
CA GLN A 31 -0.51 -9.71 11.28
C GLN A 31 0.66 -8.78 11.67
N ASN A 32 0.45 -7.47 11.55
CA ASN A 32 1.44 -6.41 11.78
C ASN A 32 2.57 -6.33 10.74
N SER A 33 2.47 -7.06 9.63
CA SER A 33 3.36 -6.85 8.48
C SER A 33 3.07 -5.52 7.78
N THR A 34 4.07 -4.99 7.07
CA THR A 34 3.91 -3.82 6.19
C THR A 34 4.14 -4.21 4.73
N LEU A 35 3.20 -3.86 3.85
CA LEU A 35 3.25 -4.10 2.42
C LEU A 35 3.33 -2.79 1.64
N ALA A 36 4.41 -2.56 0.90
CA ALA A 36 4.52 -1.46 -0.05
C ALA A 36 4.22 -1.93 -1.48
N MET A 37 3.31 -1.25 -2.18
CA MET A 37 2.86 -1.65 -3.52
C MET A 37 2.68 -0.46 -4.46
N ASP A 38 2.83 -0.70 -5.77
CA ASP A 38 2.63 0.33 -6.79
C ASP A 38 1.14 0.68 -6.99
N ARG A 39 0.86 1.84 -7.59
CA ARG A 39 -0.48 2.31 -7.96
C ARG A 39 -1.24 1.32 -8.86
N ALA A 40 -0.56 0.56 -9.71
CA ALA A 40 -1.19 -0.42 -10.59
C ALA A 40 -1.94 -1.53 -9.84
N TYR A 41 -1.62 -1.74 -8.55
CA TYR A 41 -2.23 -2.77 -7.72
C TYR A 41 -3.51 -2.32 -6.98
N ILE A 42 -4.04 -1.12 -7.26
CA ILE A 42 -5.23 -0.62 -6.54
C ILE A 42 -6.45 -1.54 -6.76
N ASP A 43 -6.85 -2.20 -5.68
CA ASP A 43 -8.07 -2.98 -5.51
C ASP A 43 -8.57 -2.80 -4.06
N TYR A 44 -9.69 -2.08 -3.91
CA TYR A 44 -10.22 -1.70 -2.60
C TYR A 44 -10.76 -2.89 -1.80
N ALA A 45 -11.23 -3.95 -2.46
CA ALA A 45 -11.64 -5.17 -1.77
C ALA A 45 -10.43 -5.85 -1.12
N GLN A 46 -9.29 -5.85 -1.83
CA GLN A 46 -8.04 -6.36 -1.25
C GLN A 46 -7.50 -5.47 -0.14
N PHE A 47 -7.66 -4.15 -0.23
CA PHE A 47 -7.27 -3.23 0.84
C PHE A 47 -8.09 -3.45 2.12
N GLN A 48 -9.40 -3.67 1.98
CA GLN A 48 -10.25 -4.03 3.11
C GLN A 48 -9.79 -5.36 3.73
N ARG A 49 -9.53 -6.39 2.91
CA ARG A 49 -9.00 -7.67 3.39
C ARG A 49 -7.70 -7.49 4.18
N LEU A 50 -6.72 -6.76 3.63
CA LEU A 50 -5.44 -6.49 4.31
C LEU A 50 -5.66 -5.76 5.65
N THR A 51 -6.62 -4.83 5.70
CA THR A 51 -6.99 -4.13 6.93
C THR A 51 -7.56 -5.09 7.98
N GLU A 52 -8.47 -5.97 7.57
CA GLU A 52 -9.07 -7.01 8.42
C GLU A 52 -8.04 -8.05 8.90
N GLU A 53 -7.06 -8.38 8.06
CA GLU A 53 -5.91 -9.25 8.39
C GLU A 53 -4.88 -8.56 9.30
N GLY A 54 -5.05 -7.26 9.59
CA GLY A 54 -4.13 -6.47 10.42
C GLY A 54 -2.79 -6.20 9.74
N VAL A 55 -2.77 -6.16 8.41
CA VAL A 55 -1.60 -5.82 7.59
C VAL A 55 -1.66 -4.33 7.22
N CYS A 56 -0.59 -3.60 7.54
CA CYS A 56 -0.45 -2.22 7.10
C CYS A 56 0.01 -2.20 5.64
N TYR A 57 -0.58 -1.34 4.81
CA TYR A 57 -0.15 -1.20 3.42
C TYR A 57 0.08 0.26 3.02
N VAL A 58 1.02 0.43 2.08
CA VAL A 58 1.38 1.73 1.49
C VAL A 58 1.25 1.60 -0.02
N THR A 59 0.42 2.46 -0.61
CA THR A 59 0.26 2.55 -2.06
C THR A 59 0.16 4.00 -2.52
N LYS A 60 0.53 4.25 -3.77
CA LYS A 60 0.42 5.58 -4.38
C LYS A 60 -1.01 5.81 -4.86
N MET A 61 -1.69 6.79 -4.29
CA MET A 61 -3.05 7.20 -4.69
C MET A 61 -3.18 7.46 -6.20
N LYS A 62 -4.32 7.06 -6.79
CA LYS A 62 -4.68 7.39 -8.18
C LYS A 62 -5.03 8.88 -8.29
N LYS A 63 -4.57 9.53 -9.37
CA LYS A 63 -4.81 10.98 -9.59
C LYS A 63 -6.30 11.33 -9.72
N ASN A 64 -7.09 10.39 -10.23
CA ASN A 64 -8.53 10.54 -10.48
C ASN A 64 -9.39 9.79 -9.45
N LEU A 65 -8.83 9.46 -8.28
CA LEU A 65 -9.59 8.81 -7.23
C LEU A 65 -10.69 9.74 -6.73
N LYS A 66 -11.93 9.24 -6.72
CA LYS A 66 -13.05 9.90 -6.06
C LYS A 66 -13.18 9.36 -4.64
N TYR A 67 -13.16 10.27 -3.67
CA TYR A 67 -13.31 9.96 -2.26
C TYR A 67 -13.96 11.16 -1.57
N ARG A 68 -14.54 10.93 -0.40
CA ARG A 68 -15.04 12.00 0.46
C ARG A 68 -14.10 12.19 1.63
N LEU A 69 -13.53 13.38 1.78
CA LEU A 69 -12.71 13.71 2.93
C LEU A 69 -13.58 13.79 4.20
N LEU A 70 -13.16 13.09 5.27
CA LEU A 70 -13.81 13.10 6.58
C LEU A 70 -13.07 14.01 7.56
N SER A 71 -11.73 13.96 7.57
CA SER A 71 -10.88 14.84 8.39
C SER A 71 -9.50 14.98 7.75
N SER A 72 -8.84 16.10 7.97
CA SER A 72 -7.47 16.36 7.50
C SER A 72 -6.69 17.11 8.57
N ILE A 73 -5.49 16.62 8.89
CA ILE A 73 -4.53 17.27 9.79
C ILE A 73 -3.28 17.56 8.98
N ALA A 74 -2.81 18.81 8.99
CA ALA A 74 -1.55 19.20 8.37
C ALA A 74 -0.51 19.46 9.46
N TYR A 75 0.63 18.78 9.38
CA TYR A 75 1.73 18.95 10.31
C TYR A 75 2.73 19.95 9.73
N VAL A 76 3.02 20.99 10.51
CA VAL A 76 3.83 22.14 10.09
C VAL A 76 5.15 22.11 10.87
N SER A 77 6.28 22.24 10.17
CA SER A 77 7.59 22.38 10.79
C SER A 77 7.77 23.76 11.43
N ALA A 78 8.82 23.92 12.24
CA ALA A 78 9.09 25.17 12.95
C ALA A 78 9.29 26.39 12.01
N ASP A 79 9.67 26.15 10.75
CA ASP A 79 9.83 27.15 9.69
C ASP A 79 8.52 27.50 8.96
N GLY A 80 7.39 26.91 9.36
CA GLY A 80 6.08 27.17 8.78
C GLY A 80 5.74 26.33 7.54
N LEU A 81 6.58 25.36 7.15
CA LEU A 81 6.31 24.49 5.99
C LEU A 81 5.46 23.28 6.35
N VAL A 82 4.51 22.91 5.49
CA VAL A 82 3.73 21.66 5.67
C VAL A 82 4.60 20.46 5.30
N THR A 83 4.83 19.57 6.26
CA THR A 83 5.68 18.38 6.09
C THR A 83 4.88 17.17 5.60
N HIS A 84 3.72 16.93 6.20
CA HIS A 84 2.82 15.85 5.83
C HIS A 84 1.38 16.18 6.21
N LYS A 85 0.44 15.47 5.55
CA LYS A 85 -0.98 15.52 5.83
C LYS A 85 -1.48 14.13 6.18
N ASP A 86 -2.25 14.04 7.24
CA ASP A 86 -3.02 12.85 7.60
C ASP A 86 -4.48 13.09 7.21
N GLU A 87 -4.99 12.29 6.29
CA GLU A 87 -6.34 12.42 5.74
C GLU A 87 -7.13 11.14 5.97
N ARG A 88 -8.27 11.28 6.62
CA ARG A 88 -9.27 10.21 6.74
C ARG A 88 -10.30 10.40 5.63
N ILE A 89 -10.52 9.36 4.84
CA ILE A 89 -11.39 9.39 3.66
C ILE A 89 -12.47 8.30 3.73
N LEU A 90 -13.61 8.53 3.08
CA LEU A 90 -14.66 7.54 2.80
C LEU A 90 -14.65 7.17 1.32
#